data_AF-A0A7C4WF71-F1
#
_entry.id   AF-A0A7C4WF71-F1
#
_cell.length_a   1.000
_cell.length_b   1.000
_cell.length_c   1.000
_cell.angle_alpha   90.00
_cell.angle_beta   90.00
_cell.angle_gamma   90.00
#
_symmetry.space_group_name_H-M   'P 1'
#
loop_
_entity.id
_entity.type
_entity.pdbx_description
1 polymer ?
#
loop_
_entity_poly.entity_id
_entity_poly.type
_entity_poly.pdbx_seq_one_letter_code
_entity_poly.pdbx_strand_id
1 'polypeptide(L)'
;MLSNDVIYREACILLGCNESVEVSILIVELPLNLRLNILKKIVGLTPNRNNGRHNRRIQRHLSQLATSIYINTKRWKDRWRVPDEFKKIIDSLPQKKALYKMQSRILKILRRAYFLANDHVINNPAGR
;
A
#
# COMPACT_ATOMS: atom_id res chain seq x y z
N MET A 1 1.26 -16.49 -14.69
CA MET A 1 1.04 -15.04 -14.45
C MET A 1 0.09 -14.93 -13.27
N LEU A 2 0.47 -14.27 -12.18
CA LEU A 2 -0.47 -14.08 -11.06
C LEU A 2 -1.63 -13.21 -11.52
N SER A 3 -2.84 -13.52 -11.06
CA SER A 3 -3.95 -12.61 -11.26
C SER A 3 -3.78 -11.41 -10.33
N ASN A 4 -3.80 -10.22 -10.93
CA ASN A 4 -3.83 -8.96 -10.19
C ASN A 4 -5.02 -8.91 -9.21
N ASP A 5 -6.10 -9.67 -9.47
CA ASP A 5 -7.27 -9.73 -8.61
C ASP A 5 -6.98 -10.39 -7.25
N VAL A 6 -6.12 -11.41 -7.24
CA VAL A 6 -5.74 -12.10 -5.99
C VAL A 6 -4.87 -11.18 -5.14
N ILE A 7 -3.87 -10.53 -5.76
CA ILE A 7 -3.02 -9.54 -5.10
C ILE A 7 -3.86 -8.37 -4.58
N TYR A 8 -4.85 -7.93 -5.37
CA TYR A 8 -5.78 -6.87 -5.03
C TYR A 8 -6.64 -7.19 -3.82
N ARG A 9 -7.29 -8.36 -3.80
CA ARG A 9 -8.08 -8.80 -2.66
C ARG A 9 -7.24 -8.86 -1.39
N GLU A 10 -6.05 -9.44 -1.47
CA GLU A 10 -5.15 -9.56 -0.33
C GLU A 10 -4.67 -8.19 0.17
N ALA A 11 -4.33 -7.28 -0.75
CA ALA A 11 -3.96 -5.91 -0.41
C ALA A 11 -5.10 -5.16 0.28
N CYS A 12 -6.34 -5.27 -0.23
CA CYS A 12 -7.52 -4.67 0.36
C CYS A 12 -7.78 -5.19 1.78
N ILE A 13 -7.67 -6.50 2.00
CA ILE A 13 -7.81 -7.13 3.33
C ILE A 13 -6.74 -6.59 4.29
N LEU A 14 -5.48 -6.59 3.88
CA LEU A 14 -4.37 -6.14 4.73
C LEU A 14 -4.41 -4.64 5.02
N LEU A 15 -4.89 -3.82 4.08
CA LEU A 15 -5.05 -2.37 4.26
C LEU A 15 -6.33 -2.01 5.02
N GLY A 16 -7.31 -2.93 5.05
CA GLY A 16 -8.60 -2.67 5.65
C GLY A 16 -9.46 -1.70 4.85
N CYS A 17 -9.35 -1.74 3.52
CA CYS A 17 -10.17 -0.95 2.62
C CYS A 17 -10.95 -1.86 1.67
N ASN A 18 -12.23 -1.54 1.44
CA ASN A 18 -13.03 -2.20 0.42
C ASN A 18 -12.92 -1.40 -0.88
N GLU A 19 -12.71 -2.12 -1.98
CA GLU A 19 -12.90 -1.59 -3.34
C GLU A 19 -12.16 -0.27 -3.65
N SER A 20 -10.84 -0.22 -3.45
CA SER A 20 -10.04 1.00 -3.72
C SER A 20 -9.43 0.98 -5.12
N VAL A 21 -9.82 1.96 -5.94
CA VAL A 21 -9.23 2.21 -7.26
C VAL A 21 -7.73 2.48 -7.17
N GLU A 22 -7.29 3.21 -6.14
CA GLU A 22 -5.87 3.47 -5.90
C GLU A 22 -5.09 2.18 -5.63
N VAL A 23 -5.66 1.22 -4.91
CA VAL A 23 -5.02 -0.09 -4.68
C VAL A 23 -4.85 -0.83 -6.01
N SER A 24 -5.87 -0.86 -6.88
CA SER A 24 -5.78 -1.48 -8.20
C SER A 24 -4.68 -0.85 -9.05
N ILE A 25 -4.65 0.49 -9.13
CA ILE A 25 -3.63 1.22 -9.90
C ILE A 25 -2.23 0.93 -9.35
N LEU A 26 -2.05 0.98 -8.03
CA LEU A 26 -0.75 0.74 -7.41
C LEU A 26 -0.25 -0.69 -7.65
N ILE A 27 -1.14 -1.69 -7.65
CA ILE A 27 -0.76 -3.09 -7.91
C ILE A 27 -0.34 -3.29 -9.36
N VAL A 28 -1.04 -2.67 -10.30
CA VAL A 28 -0.73 -2.77 -11.73
C VAL A 28 0.56 -2.02 -12.09
N GLU A 29 0.76 -0.83 -11.52
CA GLU A 29 1.87 0.04 -11.91
C GLU A 29 3.16 -0.16 -11.10
N LEU A 30 3.10 -0.73 -9.89
CA LEU A 30 4.30 -0.99 -9.09
C LEU A 30 4.90 -2.38 -9.37
N PRO A 31 6.23 -2.49 -9.54
CA PRO A 31 6.91 -3.77 -9.59
C PRO A 31 7.06 -4.34 -8.17
N LEU A 32 5.97 -4.88 -7.62
CA LEU A 32 5.86 -5.32 -6.21
C LEU A 32 6.81 -6.47 -5.83
N ASN A 33 7.39 -7.16 -6.79
CA ASN A 33 8.47 -8.13 -6.58
C ASN A 33 9.78 -7.49 -6.07
N LEU A 34 9.99 -6.20 -6.30
CA LEU A 34 11.22 -5.50 -5.91
C LEU A 34 11.32 -5.29 -4.39
N ARG A 35 12.54 -4.97 -3.93
CA ARG A 35 12.81 -4.64 -2.52
C ARG A 35 12.13 -3.33 -2.14
N LEU A 36 11.69 -3.20 -0.88
CA LEU A 36 10.98 -2.02 -0.38
C LEU A 36 11.75 -0.71 -0.61
N ASN A 37 13.08 -0.71 -0.47
CA ASN A 37 13.90 0.48 -0.72
C ASN A 37 13.86 0.92 -2.19
N ILE A 38 13.72 -0.02 -3.13
CA ILE A 38 13.57 0.29 -4.56
C ILE A 38 12.18 0.87 -4.82
N LEU A 39 11.13 0.27 -4.26
CA LEU A 39 9.76 0.81 -4.34
C LEU A 39 9.69 2.24 -3.80
N LYS A 40 10.31 2.49 -2.65
CA LYS A 40 10.41 3.85 -2.08
C LYS A 40 11.12 4.82 -3.02
N LYS A 41 12.19 4.41 -3.71
CA LYS A 41 12.85 5.25 -4.73
C LYS A 41 11.89 5.56 -5.88
N ILE A 42 11.16 4.57 -6.40
CA ILE A 42 10.21 4.74 -7.51
C ILE A 42 9.17 5.82 -7.20
N VAL A 43 8.66 5.85 -5.97
CA VAL A 43 7.62 6.80 -5.55
C VAL A 43 8.15 8.06 -4.86
N GLY A 44 9.47 8.25 -4.80
CA GLY A 44 10.08 9.44 -4.19
C GLY A 44 10.00 9.51 -2.66
N LEU A 45 9.93 8.37 -1.96
CA LEU A 45 9.94 8.25 -0.50
C LEU A 45 11.35 8.04 0.09
N THR A 46 12.43 8.31 -0.64
CA THR A 46 13.80 8.24 -0.11
C THR A 46 14.32 9.61 0.33
N PRO A 47 15.05 9.68 1.47
CA PRO A 47 15.87 10.84 1.80
C PRO A 47 16.93 10.99 0.70
N ASN A 48 17.20 12.21 0.27
CA ASN A 48 18.01 12.51 -0.91
C ASN A 48 17.33 12.12 -2.23
N ARG A 49 16.22 12.83 -2.49
CA ARG A 49 15.46 12.96 -3.75
C ARG A 49 16.24 12.37 -4.92
N ASN A 50 15.63 11.44 -5.69
CA ASN A 50 16.16 10.93 -6.96
C ASN A 50 16.38 12.05 -8.03
N ASN A 51 16.99 13.19 -7.70
CA ASN A 51 17.07 14.40 -8.51
C ASN A 51 15.74 14.79 -9.17
N GLY A 52 14.63 14.56 -8.46
CA GLY A 52 13.27 14.77 -8.99
C GLY A 52 12.75 13.66 -9.92
N ARG A 53 13.56 12.67 -10.29
CA ARG A 53 13.21 11.51 -11.13
C ARG A 53 12.55 10.41 -10.31
N HIS A 54 11.25 10.54 -10.12
CA HIS A 54 10.38 9.52 -9.54
C HIS A 54 9.04 9.55 -10.26
N ASN A 55 8.28 8.47 -10.18
CA ASN A 55 6.98 8.40 -10.82
C ASN A 55 5.96 9.21 -10.01
N ARG A 56 5.74 10.46 -10.44
CA ARG A 56 4.80 11.40 -9.79
C ARG A 56 3.35 10.90 -9.83
N ARG A 57 2.96 10.16 -10.88
CA ARG A 57 1.62 9.59 -11.00
C ARG A 57 1.39 8.54 -9.92
N ILE A 58 2.30 7.57 -9.79
CA ILE A 58 2.21 6.53 -8.75
C ILE A 58 2.28 7.17 -7.36
N GLN A 59 3.15 8.16 -7.15
CA GLN A 59 3.23 8.89 -5.88
C GLN A 59 1.90 9.58 -5.52
N ARG A 60 1.20 10.16 -6.51
CA ARG A 60 -0.12 10.77 -6.30
C ARG A 60 -1.14 9.74 -5.82
N HIS A 61 -1.25 8.59 -6.48
CA HIS A 61 -2.17 7.53 -6.06
C HIS A 61 -1.82 6.99 -4.67
N LEU A 62 -0.54 6.81 -4.37
CA LEU A 62 -0.09 6.41 -3.02
C LEU A 62 -0.46 7.45 -1.96
N SER A 63 -0.34 8.74 -2.28
CA SER A 63 -0.73 9.83 -1.39
C SER A 63 -2.24 9.92 -1.18
N GLN A 64 -3.02 9.73 -2.24
CA GLN A 64 -4.48 9.68 -2.19
C GLN A 64 -4.98 8.52 -1.33
N LEU A 65 -4.42 7.33 -1.54
CA LEU A 65 -4.74 6.15 -0.72
C LEU A 65 -4.41 6.39 0.77
N ALA A 66 -3.22 6.90 1.08
CA ALA A 66 -2.83 7.21 2.45
C ALA A 66 -3.78 8.25 3.10
N THR A 67 -4.20 9.25 2.33
CA THR A 67 -5.13 10.29 2.79
C THR A 67 -6.52 9.73 3.04
N SER A 68 -7.04 8.89 2.14
CA SER A 68 -8.33 8.22 2.29
C SER A 68 -8.37 7.36 3.55
N ILE A 69 -7.33 6.54 3.75
CA ILE A 69 -7.20 5.71 4.96
C ILE A 69 -7.11 6.58 6.22
N TYR A 70 -6.32 7.67 6.19
CA TYR A 70 -6.20 8.60 7.32
C TYR A 70 -7.54 9.20 7.71
N ILE A 71 -8.28 9.74 6.73
CA ILE A 71 -9.57 10.40 6.95
C ILE A 71 -10.59 9.38 7.47
N ASN A 72 -10.70 8.22 6.83
CA ASN A 72 -11.68 7.21 7.23
C ASN A 72 -11.38 6.65 8.63
N THR A 73 -10.11 6.44 8.96
CA THR A 73 -9.71 6.01 10.31
C THR A 73 -10.05 7.07 11.36
N LYS A 74 -9.80 8.36 11.10
CA LYS A 74 -10.17 9.44 12.03
C LYS A 74 -11.68 9.60 12.17
N ARG A 75 -12.43 9.51 11.06
CA ARG A 75 -13.88 9.72 11.01
C ARG A 75 -14.66 8.58 11.65
N TRP A 76 -14.23 7.34 11.42
CA TRP A 76 -15.00 6.15 11.77
C TRP A 76 -14.33 5.29 12.86
N LYS A 77 -13.18 5.71 13.43
CA LYS A 77 -12.43 5.11 14.54
C LYS A 77 -12.59 3.59 14.70
N ASP A 78 -13.59 3.15 15.46
CA ASP A 78 -13.81 1.76 15.84
C ASP A 78 -14.52 0.93 14.76
N ARG A 79 -15.20 1.59 13.82
CA ARG A 79 -15.91 0.95 12.69
C ARG A 79 -15.01 0.72 11.48
N TRP A 80 -13.91 1.45 11.36
CA TRP A 80 -12.99 1.30 10.23
C TRP A 80 -11.85 0.34 10.61
N ARG A 81 -11.90 -0.86 10.04
CA ARG A 81 -10.86 -1.87 10.23
C ARG A 81 -9.62 -1.43 9.47
N VAL A 82 -8.55 -1.10 10.16
CA VAL A 82 -7.20 -0.84 9.59
C VAL A 82 -6.16 -1.51 10.48
N PRO A 83 -4.95 -1.78 9.97
CA PRO A 83 -3.85 -2.26 10.81
C PRO A 83 -3.64 -1.38 12.05
N ASP A 84 -3.41 -1.99 13.22
CA ASP A 84 -3.15 -1.25 14.46
C ASP A 84 -1.94 -0.32 14.35
N GLU A 85 -0.97 -0.67 13.49
CA GLU A 85 0.16 0.20 13.19
C GLU A 85 -0.28 1.54 12.55
N PHE A 86 -1.37 1.56 11.79
CA PHE A 86 -1.91 2.80 11.22
C PHE A 86 -2.57 3.66 12.28
N LYS A 87 -3.40 3.07 13.15
CA LYS A 87 -4.01 3.77 14.29
C LYS A 87 -2.93 4.44 15.15
N LYS A 88 -1.90 3.68 15.53
CA LYS A 88 -0.74 4.20 16.27
C LYS A 88 -0.05 5.36 15.56
N ILE A 89 0.15 5.28 14.24
CA ILE A 89 0.76 6.39 13.46
C ILE A 89 -0.13 7.63 13.45
N ILE A 90 -1.43 7.44 13.24
CA ILE A 90 -2.43 8.51 13.12
C ILE A 90 -2.64 9.26 14.43
N ASP A 91 -2.51 8.57 15.56
CA ASP A 91 -2.71 9.17 16.88
C ASP A 91 -1.42 9.75 17.48
N SER A 92 -0.24 9.28 17.06
CA SER A 92 1.05 9.72 17.63
C SER A 92 1.78 10.81 16.85
N LEU A 93 1.44 11.04 15.57
CA LEU A 93 2.21 11.94 14.71
C LEU A 93 1.38 13.10 14.14
N PRO A 94 1.99 14.28 13.93
CA PRO A 94 1.38 15.35 13.13
C PRO A 94 1.02 14.83 11.73
N GLN A 95 -0.10 15.32 11.18
CA GLN A 95 -0.70 14.82 9.94
C GLN A 95 0.30 14.59 8.80
N LYS A 96 1.16 15.58 8.50
CA LYS A 96 2.16 15.47 7.41
C LYS A 96 3.14 14.32 7.63
N LYS A 97 3.60 14.12 8.87
CA LYS A 97 4.50 13.02 9.24
C LYS A 97 3.76 11.68 9.25
N ALA A 98 2.51 11.66 9.72
CA ALA A 98 1.65 10.49 9.70
C ALA A 98 1.44 9.99 8.26
N LEU A 99 1.01 10.87 7.34
CA LEU A 99 0.78 10.54 5.93
C LEU A 99 2.05 9.99 5.27
N TYR A 100 3.20 10.64 5.46
CA TYR A 100 4.46 10.15 4.89
C TYR A 100 4.82 8.74 5.41
N LYS A 101 4.66 8.49 6.72
CA LYS A 101 4.91 7.19 7.32
C LYS A 101 3.90 6.13 6.86
N MET A 102 2.63 6.50 6.69
CA MET A 102 1.59 5.64 6.14
C MET A 102 1.90 5.23 4.70
N GLN A 103 2.32 6.15 3.82
CA GLN A 103 2.72 5.80 2.45
C GLN A 103 3.81 4.73 2.42
N SER A 104 4.83 4.84 3.29
CA SER A 104 5.85 3.81 3.41
C SER A 104 5.30 2.45 3.90
N ARG A 105 4.26 2.45 4.74
CA ARG A 105 3.67 1.20 5.26
C ARG A 105 2.74 0.56 4.25
N ILE A 106 1.97 1.36 3.52
CA ILE A 106 1.14 0.91 2.39
C ILE A 106 2.02 0.16 1.38
N LEU A 107 3.18 0.71 0.97
CA LEU A 107 4.10 -0.01 0.08
C LEU A 107 4.58 -1.35 0.65
N LYS A 108 4.84 -1.41 1.96
CA LYS A 108 5.24 -2.65 2.62
C LYS A 108 4.10 -3.69 2.58
N ILE A 109 2.87 -3.24 2.78
CA ILE A 109 1.67 -4.08 2.74
C ILE A 109 1.39 -4.56 1.31
N LEU A 110 1.41 -3.68 0.30
CA LEU A 110 1.24 -4.07 -1.11
C LEU A 110 2.27 -5.12 -1.54
N ARG A 111 3.54 -4.90 -1.16
CA ARG A 111 4.59 -5.89 -1.39
C ARG A 111 4.28 -7.21 -0.68
N ARG A 112 3.83 -7.18 0.58
CA ARG A 112 3.46 -8.40 1.31
C ARG A 112 2.30 -9.14 0.63
N ALA A 113 1.27 -8.42 0.19
CA ALA A 113 0.13 -8.97 -0.52
C ALA A 113 0.57 -9.72 -1.79
N TYR A 114 1.52 -9.14 -2.55
CA TYR A 114 2.11 -9.80 -3.72
C TYR A 114 2.75 -11.15 -3.38
N PHE A 115 3.57 -11.23 -2.32
CA PHE A 115 4.21 -12.49 -1.94
C PHE A 115 3.21 -13.50 -1.34
N LEU A 116 2.25 -13.06 -0.53
CA LEU A 116 1.20 -13.95 -0.01
C LEU A 116 0.38 -14.56 -1.15
N ALA A 117 -0.01 -13.75 -2.13
CA ALA A 117 -0.72 -14.23 -3.31
C ALA A 117 0.13 -15.23 -4.11
N ASN A 118 1.45 -15.02 -4.22
CA ASN A 118 2.35 -15.97 -4.88
C ASN A 118 2.43 -17.30 -4.12
N ASP A 119 2.56 -17.25 -2.80
CA ASP A 119 2.68 -18.43 -1.95
C ASP A 119 1.38 -19.26 -1.97
N HIS A 120 0.21 -18.59 -2.00
CA HIS A 120 -1.08 -19.28 -2.17
C HIS A 120 -1.19 -20.01 -3.51
N VAL A 121 -0.68 -19.42 -4.60
CA VAL A 121 -0.69 -20.05 -5.93
C VAL A 121 0.27 -21.23 -6.00
N ILE A 122 1.43 -21.16 -5.33
CA ILE A 122 2.42 -22.24 -5.31
C ILE A 122 1.96 -23.41 -4.44
N ASN A 123 1.37 -23.13 -3.28
CA ASN A 123 0.99 -24.16 -2.31
C ASN A 123 -0.40 -24.79 -2.55
N ASN A 124 -1.23 -24.20 -3.44
CA ASN A 124 -2.49 -24.79 -3.89
C ASN A 124 -2.54 -24.85 -5.44
N PRO A 125 -1.87 -25.84 -6.07
CA PRO A 125 -1.86 -25.98 -7.53
C PRO A 125 -3.19 -26.48 -8.13
N ALA A 126 -4.20 -26.83 -7.32
CA ALA A 126 -5.46 -27.37 -7.80
C ALA A 126 -6.40 -26.27 -8.32
N GLY A 127 -6.38 -26.06 -9.64
CA GLY A 127 -7.35 -25.21 -10.32
C GLY A 127 -7.00 -24.82 -11.75
N ARG A 128 -6.34 -25.69 -12.51
CA ARG A 128 -6.35 -25.68 -13.99
C ARG A 128 -6.27 -27.11 -14.50
#